data_AF-A0A968V8X0-F1
#
_entry.id   AF-A0A968V8X0-F1
#
_cell.length_a   1.000
_cell.length_b   1.000
_cell.length_c   1.000
_cell.angle_alpha   90.00
_cell.angle_beta   90.00
_cell.angle_gamma   90.00
#
_symmetry.space_group_name_H-M   'P 1'
#
loop_
_entity.id
_entity.type
_entity.pdbx_description
1 polymer ?
#
loop_
_entity_poly.entity_id
_entity_poly.type
_entity_poly.pdbx_seq_one_letter_code
_entity_poly.pdbx_strand_id
1 'polypeptide(L)'
;MPFDIVVTKGDKRVGIEVSFQVNTNSTIERKAGQAAERKSLLNAAGYKIAYVIDGAGNFQRSAAISTICQYSDCTVAYSDSELNILADFLSESLL
;
A
#
# COMPACT_ATOMS: atom_id res chain seq x y z
N MET A 1 14.23 -4.50 0.35
CA MET A 1 13.60 -3.18 0.15
C MET A 1 12.83 -2.83 1.42
N PRO A 2 13.06 -1.68 2.05
CA PRO A 2 12.33 -1.31 3.27
C PRO A 2 10.87 -0.98 2.91
N PHE A 3 9.95 -1.55 3.67
CA PHE A 3 8.55 -1.16 3.75
C PHE A 3 8.35 -0.42 5.08
N ASP A 4 7.37 0.48 5.15
CA ASP A 4 7.03 1.16 6.40
C ASP A 4 6.60 0.14 7.47
N ILE A 5 5.81 -0.87 7.08
CA ILE A 5 5.39 -1.99 7.93
C ILE A 5 5.51 -3.29 7.13
N VAL A 6 5.92 -4.37 7.80
CA VAL A 6 5.88 -5.73 7.23
C VAL A 6 5.12 -6.61 8.21
N VAL A 7 4.06 -7.27 7.73
CA VAL A 7 3.29 -8.25 8.50
C VAL A 7 3.67 -9.64 8.03
N THR A 8 3.99 -10.53 8.97
CA THR A 8 4.46 -11.90 8.66
C THR A 8 3.70 -12.94 9.47
N LYS A 9 3.33 -14.05 8.83
CA LYS A 9 2.77 -15.24 9.49
C LYS A 9 3.27 -16.50 8.77
N GLY A 10 4.17 -17.24 9.42
CA GLY A 10 4.91 -18.32 8.77
C GLY A 10 5.69 -17.77 7.56
N ASP A 11 5.50 -18.40 6.41
CA ASP A 11 6.15 -17.98 5.15
C ASP A 11 5.41 -16.87 4.41
N LYS A 12 4.20 -16.49 4.84
CA LYS A 12 3.40 -15.44 4.20
C LYS A 12 3.81 -14.07 4.70
N ARG A 13 3.88 -13.10 3.77
CA ARG A 13 4.30 -11.72 4.06
C ARG A 13 3.45 -10.72 3.30
N VAL A 14 3.14 -9.62 3.98
CA VAL A 14 2.51 -8.43 3.38
C VAL A 14 3.36 -7.21 3.72
N GLY A 15 3.82 -6.51 2.69
CA GLY A 15 4.46 -5.20 2.84
C GLY A 15 3.41 -4.10 2.82
N ILE A 16 3.48 -3.14 3.75
CA ILE A 16 2.55 -2.02 3.82
C ILE A 16 3.34 -0.72 3.75
N GLU A 17 2.86 0.20 2.91
CA GLU A 17 3.38 1.55 2.76
C GLU A 17 2.32 2.56 3.17
N VAL A 18 2.71 3.54 3.99
CA VAL A 18 1.78 4.54 4.54
C VAL A 18 2.14 5.91 4.01
N SER A 19 1.14 6.65 3.54
CA SER A 19 1.31 8.00 3.01
C SER A 19 0.26 8.93 3.58
N PHE A 20 0.71 10.06 4.16
CA PHE A 20 -0.17 11.05 4.76
C PHE A 20 -0.36 12.29 3.89
N GLN A 21 -1.44 13.04 4.10
CA GLN A 21 -1.71 14.30 3.37
C GLN A 21 -0.60 15.35 3.59
N VAL A 22 0.12 15.27 4.72
CA VAL A 22 1.29 16.13 5.02
C VAL A 22 2.56 15.72 4.27
N ASN A 23 2.57 14.56 3.62
CA ASN A 23 3.75 14.09 2.89
C ASN A 23 3.99 14.99 1.68
N THR A 24 5.26 15.26 1.39
CA THR A 24 5.65 16.05 0.23
C THR A 24 5.20 15.39 -1.07
N ASN A 25 4.93 16.20 -2.11
CA ASN A 25 4.63 15.71 -3.47
C ASN A 25 5.68 14.68 -3.95
N SER A 26 6.96 14.91 -3.64
CA SER A 26 8.04 13.99 -4.00
C SER A 26 7.92 12.61 -3.35
N THR A 27 7.30 12.49 -2.18
CA THR A 27 7.13 11.19 -1.50
C THR A 27 6.08 10.34 -2.20
N ILE A 28 4.93 10.92 -2.55
CA ILE A 28 3.85 10.23 -3.27
C ILE A 28 4.32 9.80 -4.67
N GLU A 29 4.94 10.72 -5.42
CA GLU A 29 5.48 10.43 -6.75
C GLU A 29 6.56 9.33 -6.72
N ARG A 30 7.43 9.34 -5.70
CA ARG A 30 8.42 8.28 -5.50
C ARG A 30 7.75 6.93 -5.22
N LYS A 31 6.74 6.88 -4.36
CA LYS A 31 6.02 5.63 -4.04
C LYS A 31 5.27 5.11 -5.27
N ALA A 32 4.62 5.99 -6.03
CA ALA A 32 3.97 5.66 -7.30
C ALA A 32 4.98 5.10 -8.33
N GLY A 33 6.13 5.76 -8.50
CA GLY A 33 7.19 5.30 -9.40
C GLY A 33 7.80 3.95 -9.02
N GLN A 34 7.71 3.54 -7.76
CA GLN A 34 8.19 2.25 -7.26
C GLN A 34 7.09 1.16 -7.21
N ALA A 35 5.81 1.53 -7.36
CA ALA A 35 4.69 0.65 -7.06
C ALA A 35 4.67 -0.58 -7.99
N ALA A 36 4.89 -0.39 -9.30
CA ALA A 36 4.91 -1.47 -10.28
C ALA A 36 6.02 -2.50 -10.03
N GLU A 37 7.25 -2.03 -9.78
CA GLU A 37 8.39 -2.89 -9.49
C GLU A 37 8.17 -3.67 -8.19
N ARG A 38 7.72 -2.98 -7.13
CA ARG A 38 7.39 -3.61 -5.83
C ARG A 38 6.35 -4.70 -5.98
N LYS A 39 5.27 -4.41 -6.72
CA LYS A 39 4.20 -5.36 -6.98
C LYS A 39 4.71 -6.61 -7.70
N SER A 40 5.53 -6.41 -8.74
CA SER A 40 6.12 -7.51 -9.51
C SER A 40 7.03 -8.39 -8.64
N LEU A 41 7.94 -7.78 -7.88
CA LEU A 41 8.88 -8.51 -7.02
C LEU A 41 8.18 -9.29 -5.91
N LEU A 42 7.18 -8.67 -5.25
CA LEU A 42 6.44 -9.34 -4.18
C LEU A 42 5.59 -10.49 -4.72
N ASN A 43 4.88 -10.27 -5.84
CA ASN A 43 4.09 -11.34 -6.48
C ASN A 43 4.97 -12.53 -6.89
N ALA A 44 6.15 -12.27 -7.44
CA ALA A 44 7.09 -13.33 -7.82
C ALA A 44 7.55 -14.17 -6.61
N ALA A 45 7.57 -13.58 -5.42
CA ALA A 45 7.88 -14.25 -4.16
C ALA A 45 6.65 -14.80 -3.41
N GLY A 46 5.43 -14.68 -3.98
CA GLY A 46 4.18 -15.09 -3.33
C GLY A 46 3.73 -14.17 -2.19
N TYR A 47 4.24 -12.95 -2.13
CA TYR A 47 3.91 -11.93 -1.13
C TYR A 47 2.96 -10.88 -1.70
N LYS A 48 2.33 -10.11 -0.80
CA LYS A 48 1.38 -9.04 -1.18
C LYS A 48 1.84 -7.67 -0.73
N ILE A 49 1.25 -6.63 -1.31
CA ILE A 49 1.50 -5.23 -0.97
C ILE A 49 0.21 -4.47 -0.69
N ALA A 50 0.19 -3.71 0.40
CA ALA A 50 -0.89 -2.80 0.73
C ALA A 50 -0.40 -1.36 0.86
N TYR A 51 -1.30 -0.40 0.62
CA TYR A 51 -1.05 1.02 0.83
C TYR A 51 -2.13 1.62 1.73
N VAL A 52 -1.71 2.46 2.67
CA VAL A 52 -2.59 3.32 3.47
C VAL A 52 -2.36 4.76 3.02
N ILE A 53 -3.41 5.42 2.53
CA ILE A 53 -3.33 6.78 1.97
C ILE A 53 -4.32 7.70 2.70
N ASP A 54 -3.82 8.54 3.60
CA ASP A 54 -4.63 9.58 4.23
C ASP A 54 -4.83 10.77 3.28
N GLY A 55 -6.04 11.32 3.22
CA GLY A 55 -6.38 12.44 2.34
C GLY A 55 -6.62 12.06 0.87
N ALA A 56 -6.86 10.78 0.55
CA ALA A 56 -7.12 10.27 -0.80
C ALA A 56 -8.16 11.10 -1.61
N GLY A 57 -9.17 11.66 -0.94
CA GLY A 57 -10.20 12.50 -1.57
C GLY A 57 -9.81 13.97 -1.82
N ASN A 58 -8.67 14.44 -1.30
CA ASN A 58 -8.24 15.84 -1.35
C ASN A 58 -6.86 16.03 -2.00
N PHE A 59 -6.30 14.98 -2.60
CA PHE A 59 -5.03 15.06 -3.32
C PHE A 59 -5.19 15.65 -4.71
N GLN A 60 -4.44 16.71 -4.99
CA GLN A 60 -4.27 17.27 -6.34
C GLN A 60 -3.48 16.35 -7.30
N ARG A 61 -3.16 15.12 -6.89
CA ARG A 61 -2.26 14.18 -7.58
C ARG A 61 -2.94 12.84 -7.86
N SER A 62 -4.09 12.92 -8.54
CA SER A 62 -4.88 11.75 -8.93
C SER A 62 -4.08 10.71 -9.72
N ALA A 63 -3.11 11.14 -10.54
CA ALA A 63 -2.29 10.24 -11.36
C ALA A 63 -1.41 9.31 -10.49
N ALA A 64 -0.62 9.86 -9.56
CA ALA A 64 0.26 9.08 -8.71
C ALA A 64 -0.53 8.12 -7.80
N ILE A 65 -1.67 8.56 -7.26
CA ILE A 65 -2.56 7.71 -6.47
C ILE A 65 -3.15 6.60 -7.34
N SER A 66 -3.61 6.91 -8.55
CA SER A 66 -4.12 5.91 -9.49
C SER A 66 -3.08 4.83 -9.79
N THR A 67 -1.82 5.21 -9.98
CA THR A 67 -0.71 4.27 -10.14
C THR A 67 -0.51 3.41 -8.90
N ILE A 68 -0.53 3.99 -7.70
CA ILE A 68 -0.43 3.20 -6.45
C ILE A 68 -1.57 2.19 -6.35
N CYS A 69 -2.81 2.63 -6.56
CA CYS A 69 -3.99 1.76 -6.54
C CYS A 69 -3.87 0.62 -7.56
N GLN A 70 -3.44 0.93 -8.79
CA GLN A 70 -3.26 -0.05 -9.87
C GLN A 70 -2.23 -1.14 -9.53
N TYR A 71 -1.19 -0.79 -8.78
CA TYR A 71 -0.09 -1.70 -8.42
C TYR A 71 -0.11 -2.09 -6.94
N SER A 72 -1.30 -2.16 -6.35
CA SER A 72 -1.54 -2.62 -4.97
C SER A 72 -2.44 -3.84 -4.94
N ASP A 73 -2.31 -4.69 -3.91
CA ASP A 73 -3.34 -5.72 -3.61
C ASP A 73 -4.49 -5.14 -2.80
N CYS A 74 -4.18 -4.13 -1.98
CA CYS A 74 -5.11 -3.46 -1.11
C CYS A 74 -4.67 -2.00 -0.96
N THR A 75 -5.55 -1.05 -1.25
CA THR A 75 -5.31 0.36 -0.94
C THR A 75 -6.49 0.84 -0.11
N VAL A 76 -6.20 1.42 1.04
CA VAL A 76 -7.20 1.89 1.99
C VAL A 76 -6.92 3.33 2.38
N ALA A 77 -7.96 4.08 2.74
CA ALA A 77 -7.78 5.40 3.34
C ALA A 77 -7.42 5.30 4.84
N TYR A 78 -6.92 6.39 5.43
CA TYR A 78 -6.71 6.46 6.88
C TYR A 78 -8.02 6.81 7.61
N SER A 79 -8.89 5.82 7.77
CA SER A 79 -10.10 5.90 8.60
C SER A 79 -10.38 4.55 9.25
N ASP A 80 -11.13 4.54 10.36
CA ASP A 80 -11.41 3.29 11.10
C ASP A 80 -12.07 2.21 10.21
N SER A 81 -13.01 2.62 9.35
CA SER A 81 -13.69 1.70 8.43
C SER A 81 -12.74 1.09 7.41
N GLU A 82 -11.81 1.88 6.89
CA GLU A 82 -10.84 1.48 5.87
C GLU A 82 -9.71 0.64 6.47
N LEU A 83 -9.32 0.93 7.73
CA LEU A 83 -8.38 0.10 8.47
C LEU A 83 -8.98 -1.28 8.83
N ASN A 84 -10.29 -1.39 9.03
CA ASN A 84 -10.95 -2.69 9.15
C ASN A 84 -10.84 -3.50 7.85
N ILE A 85 -11.02 -2.87 6.68
CA ILE A 85 -10.81 -3.53 5.38
C ILE A 85 -9.36 -4.02 5.25
N LEU A 86 -8.39 -3.23 5.70
CA LEU A 86 -6.99 -3.68 5.73
C LEU A 86 -6.80 -4.88 6.67
N ALA A 87 -7.42 -4.87 7.84
CA ALA A 87 -7.34 -5.98 8.79
C ALA A 87 -7.95 -7.28 8.21
N ASP A 88 -9.08 -7.18 7.52
CA ASP A 88 -9.71 -8.30 6.82
C ASP A 88 -8.81 -8.83 5.70
N PHE A 89 -8.27 -7.93 4.87
CA PHE A 89 -7.32 -8.27 3.82
C PHE A 89 -6.07 -8.98 4.36
N LEU A 90 -5.49 -8.48 5.46
CA LEU A 90 -4.34 -9.11 6.11
C LEU A 90 -4.69 -10.50 6.63
N SER A 91 -5.87 -10.65 7.24
CA SER A 91 -6.36 -11.93 7.74
C SER A 91 -6.47 -12.94 6.60
N GLU A 92 -7.14 -12.59 5.50
CA GLU A 92 -7.27 -13.45 4.32
C GLU A 92 -5.93 -13.77 3.64
N SER A 93 -5.02 -12.79 3.61
CA SER A 93 -3.73 -12.93 2.95
C SER A 93 -2.71 -13.74 3.76
N LEU A 94 -2.92 -13.87 5.07
CA LEU A 94 -2.02 -14.54 6.01
C LEU A 94 -2.63 -15.82 6.63
N LEU A 95 -3.91 -16.10 6.39
CA LEU A 95 -4.53 -17.43 6.61
C LEU A 95 -3.95 -18.40 5.60
#